data_AF-A0A4Y8M7N2-F1
#
_entry.id   AF-A0A4Y8M7N2-F1
#
_cell.length_a   1.000
_cell.length_b   1.000
_cell.length_c   1.000
_cell.angle_alpha   90.00
_cell.angle_beta   90.00
_cell.angle_gamma   90.00
#
_symmetry.space_group_name_H-M   'P 1'
#
loop_
_entity.id
_entity.type
_entity.pdbx_description
1 polymer ?
#
loop_
_entity_poly.entity_id
_entity_poly.type
_entity_poly.pdbx_seq_one_letter_code
_entity_poly.pdbx_strand_id
1 'polypeptide(L)'
;MKAKRSVGTKIKIGLNFIAGLTSIGAPEKTADTLDITTLDSDGGYREFIGGFKDGGEVSISGYFDPSDLGQTALDTAFEAGDATSFEIIFPSDLGASWVFNGVVTSYSGGNAELEEIVAFEATIKVSGKPVLALTASAGLSALALTGAGGALAPTFDNGKYTYTFSGVTAASITVTATAAGHTLKLYLDGVFSSELTTAVASGAIPLTLNVAKKLTIVAQEEGKTPVIYEVVALKTA
;
A
#
# COMPACT_ATOMS: atom_id res chain seq x y z
N MET A 1 -29.42 5.52 -2.02
CA MET A 1 -28.18 4.83 -1.59
C MET A 1 -28.38 4.41 -0.14
N LYS A 2 -28.30 3.12 0.20
CA LYS A 2 -28.51 2.64 1.59
C LYS A 2 -27.19 2.76 2.36
N ALA A 3 -27.26 3.12 3.64
CA ALA A 3 -26.11 3.11 4.55
C ALA A 3 -25.45 1.72 4.53
N LYS A 4 -24.11 1.68 4.40
CA LYS A 4 -23.32 0.45 4.39
C LYS A 4 -22.40 0.43 5.61
N ARG A 5 -22.17 -0.75 6.18
CA ARG A 5 -21.31 -0.93 7.35
C ARG A 5 -19.85 -0.70 6.95
N SER A 6 -19.09 -0.01 7.79
CA SER A 6 -17.63 0.20 7.61
C SER A 6 -16.78 -1.03 7.98
N VAL A 7 -17.40 -2.03 8.62
CA VAL A 7 -16.75 -3.27 9.02
C VAL A 7 -16.13 -3.97 7.80
N GLY A 8 -14.83 -4.26 7.88
CA GLY A 8 -14.05 -4.84 6.78
C GLY A 8 -13.15 -3.83 6.05
N THR A 9 -13.18 -2.55 6.43
CA THR A 9 -12.19 -1.56 5.98
C THR A 9 -10.82 -1.95 6.51
N LYS A 10 -9.80 -1.90 5.64
CA LYS A 10 -8.41 -2.20 5.98
C LYS A 10 -7.52 -1.07 5.49
N ILE A 11 -6.39 -0.87 6.14
CA ILE A 11 -5.32 0.00 5.64
C ILE A 11 -4.03 -0.81 5.55
N LYS A 12 -3.22 -0.51 4.53
CA LYS A 12 -1.88 -1.07 4.38
C LYS A 12 -0.83 0.03 4.25
N ILE A 13 0.34 -0.23 4.82
CA ILE A 13 1.57 0.52 4.56
C ILE A 13 2.41 -0.30 3.59
N GLY A 14 2.64 0.23 2.39
CA GLY A 14 3.14 -0.53 1.25
C GLY A 14 2.22 -1.72 0.94
N LEU A 15 2.55 -2.88 1.50
CA LEU A 15 1.80 -4.13 1.34
C LEU A 15 1.38 -4.78 2.64
N ASN A 16 1.91 -4.34 3.77
CA ASN A 16 1.59 -4.92 5.06
C ASN A 16 0.26 -4.34 5.52
N PHE A 17 -0.74 -5.19 5.68
CA PHE A 17 -1.97 -4.81 6.36
C PHE A 17 -1.63 -4.46 7.80
N ILE A 18 -2.19 -3.36 8.28
CA ILE A 18 -2.12 -3.00 9.68
C ILE A 18 -3.30 -3.69 10.36
N ALA A 19 -3.01 -4.68 11.19
CA ALA A 19 -4.03 -5.48 11.86
C ALA A 19 -4.53 -4.82 13.16
N GLY A 20 -5.61 -5.37 13.73
CA GLY A 20 -6.12 -4.97 15.04
C GLY A 20 -6.79 -3.60 15.10
N LEU A 21 -7.09 -2.98 13.96
CA LEU A 21 -7.66 -1.63 13.91
C LEU A 21 -9.15 -1.59 14.26
N THR A 22 -9.50 -0.65 15.13
CA THR A 22 -10.88 -0.33 15.52
C THR A 22 -11.39 0.94 14.84
N SER A 23 -10.47 1.82 14.39
CA SER A 23 -10.78 3.05 13.66
C SER A 23 -9.76 3.32 12.55
N ILE A 24 -10.26 3.77 11.40
CA ILE A 24 -9.46 4.23 10.26
C ILE A 24 -10.09 5.54 9.76
N GLY A 25 -9.35 6.64 9.89
CA GLY A 25 -9.71 7.94 9.33
C GLY A 25 -9.62 7.95 7.80
N ALA A 26 -10.29 8.92 7.17
CA ALA A 26 -10.16 9.17 5.74
C ALA A 26 -9.37 10.47 5.51
N PRO A 27 -8.64 10.61 4.39
CA PRO A 27 -7.95 11.86 4.07
C PRO A 27 -8.92 13.05 3.99
N GLU A 28 -8.68 14.09 4.79
CA GLU A 28 -9.45 15.33 4.75
C GLU A 28 -8.76 16.37 3.84
N LYS A 29 -9.29 16.55 2.63
CA LYS A 29 -8.72 17.48 1.66
C LYS A 29 -9.13 18.92 2.00
N THR A 30 -8.15 19.77 2.28
CA THR A 30 -8.34 21.22 2.45
C THR A 30 -7.57 21.99 1.38
N ALA A 31 -7.94 23.24 1.13
CA ALA A 31 -7.27 24.10 0.17
C ALA A 31 -7.19 25.52 0.72
N ASP A 32 -6.02 26.13 0.55
CA ASP A 32 -5.83 27.53 0.85
C ASP A 32 -6.56 28.39 -0.17
N THR A 33 -6.86 29.63 0.22
CA THR A 33 -7.45 30.64 -0.66
C THR A 33 -6.55 31.87 -0.67
N LEU A 34 -6.36 32.45 -1.85
CA LEU A 34 -5.66 33.70 -2.04
C LEU A 34 -6.69 34.76 -2.38
N ASP A 35 -6.79 35.77 -1.54
CA ASP A 35 -7.65 36.94 -1.78
C ASP A 35 -7.04 37.79 -2.90
N ILE A 36 -7.82 38.02 -3.94
CA ILE A 36 -7.44 38.83 -5.11
C ILE A 36 -8.33 40.06 -5.25
N THR A 37 -9.08 40.44 -4.21
CA THR A 37 -9.98 41.59 -4.22
C THR A 37 -9.20 42.86 -4.57
N THR A 38 -9.65 43.56 -5.60
CA THR A 38 -9.06 44.81 -6.09
C THR A 38 -9.97 46.00 -5.79
N LEU A 39 -9.49 47.23 -6.04
CA LEU A 39 -10.28 48.44 -5.84
C LEU A 39 -11.43 48.59 -6.86
N ASP A 40 -11.35 47.89 -7.99
CA ASP A 40 -12.39 47.77 -9.01
C ASP A 40 -13.34 46.59 -8.78
N SER A 41 -13.13 45.76 -7.74
CA SER A 41 -14.09 44.74 -7.31
C SER A 41 -15.37 45.41 -6.80
N ASP A 42 -16.43 45.33 -7.61
CA ASP A 42 -17.73 45.94 -7.33
C ASP A 42 -18.64 44.99 -6.53
N GLY A 43 -19.61 45.54 -5.79
CA GLY A 43 -20.61 44.76 -5.06
C GLY A 43 -20.22 44.35 -3.64
N GLY A 44 -19.03 44.74 -3.14
CA GLY A 44 -18.64 44.58 -1.73
C GLY A 44 -18.35 43.13 -1.27
N TYR A 45 -18.17 42.21 -2.21
CA TYR A 45 -17.76 40.83 -1.96
C TYR A 45 -16.27 40.66 -2.24
N ARG A 46 -15.63 39.78 -1.46
CA ARG A 46 -14.23 39.39 -1.70
C ARG A 46 -14.13 38.40 -2.85
N GLU A 47 -13.09 38.54 -3.65
CA GLU A 47 -12.75 37.61 -4.73
C GLU A 47 -11.54 36.75 -4.33
N PHE A 48 -11.59 35.45 -4.64
CA PHE A 48 -10.54 34.50 -4.23
C PHE A 48 -10.13 33.57 -5.37
N ILE A 49 -8.86 33.18 -5.40
CA ILE A 49 -8.33 32.06 -6.20
C ILE A 49 -7.82 30.94 -5.29
N GLY A 50 -7.81 29.70 -5.78
CA GLY A 50 -7.33 28.54 -5.02
C GLY A 50 -5.81 28.52 -4.90
N GLY A 51 -5.32 28.34 -3.66
CA GLY A 51 -3.90 28.17 -3.34
C GLY A 51 -3.47 26.69 -3.32
N PHE A 52 -2.51 26.37 -2.46
CA PHE A 52 -2.05 25.00 -2.28
C PHE A 52 -3.14 24.12 -1.63
N LYS A 53 -3.09 22.82 -1.94
CA LYS A 53 -4.01 21.82 -1.40
C LYS A 53 -3.27 20.96 -0.40
N ASP A 54 -3.85 20.79 0.78
CA ASP A 54 -3.38 19.84 1.79
C ASP A 54 -4.23 18.58 1.69
N GLY A 55 -3.57 17.42 1.67
CA GLY A 55 -4.22 16.12 1.65
C GLY A 55 -4.81 15.71 3.00
N GLY A 56 -4.53 16.49 4.05
CA GLY A 56 -4.96 16.27 5.41
C GLY A 56 -4.11 15.24 6.12
N GLU A 57 -4.70 14.61 7.13
CA GLU A 57 -4.09 13.55 7.93
C GLU A 57 -5.02 12.35 7.98
N VAL A 58 -4.43 11.16 8.16
CA VAL A 58 -5.15 9.92 8.40
C VAL A 58 -4.73 9.40 9.76
N SER A 59 -5.66 9.43 10.71
CA SER A 59 -5.47 8.83 12.04
C SER A 59 -6.00 7.40 12.05
N ILE A 60 -5.24 6.49 12.64
CA ILE A 60 -5.63 5.09 12.85
C ILE A 60 -5.49 4.73 14.32
N SER A 61 -6.42 3.91 14.82
CA SER A 61 -6.33 3.38 16.18
C SER A 61 -6.85 1.95 16.26
N GLY A 62 -6.36 1.20 17.25
CA GLY A 62 -6.62 -0.23 17.39
C GLY A 62 -5.97 -0.84 18.63
N TYR A 63 -5.71 -2.13 18.54
CA TYR A 63 -5.00 -2.91 19.56
C TYR A 63 -3.57 -3.19 19.11
N PHE A 64 -2.64 -3.06 20.04
CA PHE A 64 -1.23 -3.33 19.78
C PHE A 64 -0.99 -4.84 19.61
N ASP A 65 -0.31 -5.20 18.53
CA ASP A 65 0.16 -6.56 18.26
C ASP A 65 1.62 -6.52 17.82
N PRO A 66 2.58 -6.94 18.68
CA PRO A 66 3.99 -6.89 18.35
C PRO A 66 4.42 -7.89 17.26
N SER A 67 3.54 -8.84 16.90
CA SER A 67 3.78 -9.78 15.79
C SER A 67 3.26 -9.28 14.45
N ASP A 68 2.53 -8.16 14.43
CA ASP A 68 2.00 -7.57 13.21
C ASP A 68 3.09 -6.84 12.42
N LEU A 69 3.31 -7.29 11.19
CA LEU A 69 4.27 -6.69 10.27
C LEU A 69 3.82 -5.28 9.83
N GLY A 70 2.51 -4.98 9.85
CA GLY A 70 1.97 -3.66 9.52
C GLY A 70 2.30 -2.62 10.58
N GLN A 71 2.06 -2.94 11.86
CA GLN A 71 2.43 -2.08 12.98
C GLN A 71 3.96 -1.87 13.07
N THR A 72 4.74 -2.93 12.87
CA THR A 72 6.21 -2.83 12.82
C THR A 72 6.70 -1.94 11.66
N ALA A 73 6.05 -2.05 10.49
CA ALA A 73 6.37 -1.21 9.34
C ALA A 73 6.01 0.26 9.55
N LEU A 74 4.95 0.56 10.32
CA LEU A 74 4.60 1.92 10.69
C LEU A 74 5.64 2.57 11.61
N ASP A 75 6.11 1.84 12.62
CA ASP A 75 7.19 2.28 13.51
C ASP A 75 8.48 2.57 12.72
N THR A 76 8.84 1.65 11.82
CA THR A 76 9.99 1.84 10.91
C THR A 76 9.83 3.08 10.03
N ALA A 77 8.62 3.31 9.50
CA ALA A 77 8.34 4.48 8.65
C ALA A 77 8.34 5.79 9.45
N PHE A 78 7.94 5.76 10.72
CA PHE A 78 8.05 6.89 11.63
C PHE A 78 9.51 7.29 11.87
N GLU A 79 10.36 6.31 12.21
CA GLU A 79 11.81 6.56 12.43
C GLU A 79 12.54 6.99 11.15
N ALA A 80 12.11 6.50 9.98
CA ALA A 80 12.68 6.91 8.69
C ALA A 80 12.30 8.36 8.31
N GLY A 81 11.07 8.79 8.64
CA GLY A 81 10.54 10.11 8.27
C GLY A 81 10.27 10.30 6.76
N ASP A 82 10.40 9.24 5.97
CA ASP A 82 10.23 9.28 4.52
C ASP A 82 8.76 9.14 4.10
N ALA A 83 8.41 9.78 2.98
CA ALA A 83 7.08 9.63 2.38
C ALA A 83 6.87 8.19 1.87
N THR A 84 5.96 7.47 2.53
CA THR A 84 5.63 6.07 2.23
C THR A 84 4.24 5.96 1.61
N SER A 85 4.02 4.94 0.79
CA SER A 85 2.72 4.69 0.17
C SER A 85 1.76 3.99 1.13
N PHE A 86 0.54 4.50 1.23
CA PHE A 86 -0.57 3.96 1.99
C PHE A 86 -1.77 3.69 1.10
N GLU A 87 -2.56 2.69 1.49
CA GLU A 87 -3.86 2.45 0.87
C GLU A 87 -4.91 2.03 1.90
N ILE A 88 -6.06 2.72 1.90
CA ILE A 88 -7.26 2.34 2.64
C ILE A 88 -8.20 1.63 1.67
N ILE A 89 -8.52 0.38 1.96
CA ILE A 89 -9.40 -0.48 1.16
C ILE A 89 -10.72 -0.60 1.89
N PHE A 90 -11.80 -0.09 1.30
CA PHE A 90 -13.15 -0.29 1.82
C PHE A 90 -13.66 -1.71 1.50
N PRO A 91 -14.67 -2.20 2.24
CA PRO A 91 -15.32 -3.48 1.94
C PRO A 91 -15.71 -3.63 0.47
N SER A 92 -15.69 -4.87 -0.06
CA SER A 92 -15.99 -5.18 -1.47
C SER A 92 -17.33 -4.62 -1.95
N ASP A 93 -18.30 -4.50 -1.04
CA ASP A 93 -19.62 -3.93 -1.32
C ASP A 93 -19.56 -2.43 -1.65
N LEU A 94 -18.55 -1.71 -1.16
CA LEU A 94 -18.29 -0.30 -1.48
C LEU A 94 -17.38 -0.15 -2.70
N GLY A 95 -16.50 -1.11 -2.97
CA GLY A 95 -15.69 -1.17 -4.19
C GLY A 95 -14.75 0.04 -4.38
N ALA A 96 -14.30 0.64 -3.28
CA ALA A 96 -13.49 1.86 -3.30
C ALA A 96 -12.20 1.67 -2.51
N SER A 97 -11.13 2.37 -2.91
CA SER A 97 -9.93 2.52 -2.09
C SER A 97 -9.36 3.93 -2.17
N TRP A 98 -8.79 4.40 -1.07
CA TRP A 98 -7.96 5.60 -1.05
C TRP A 98 -6.50 5.19 -1.18
N VAL A 99 -5.81 5.72 -2.18
CA VAL A 99 -4.36 5.57 -2.35
C VAL A 99 -3.72 6.94 -2.13
N PHE A 100 -2.71 7.00 -1.27
CA PHE A 100 -1.97 8.23 -0.99
C PHE A 100 -0.55 7.94 -0.53
N ASN A 101 0.35 8.91 -0.69
CA ASN A 101 1.63 8.88 0.00
C ASN A 101 1.51 9.71 1.28
N GLY A 102 2.26 9.37 2.30
CA GLY A 102 2.26 10.11 3.56
C GLY A 102 3.48 9.83 4.42
N VAL A 103 3.70 10.71 5.39
CA VAL A 103 4.75 10.56 6.41
C VAL A 103 4.06 10.22 7.72
N VAL A 104 4.55 9.20 8.43
CA VAL A 104 4.03 8.89 9.77
C VAL A 104 4.55 9.97 10.72
N THR A 105 3.65 10.75 11.30
CA THR A 105 3.99 11.88 12.18
C THR A 105 3.80 11.56 13.66
N SER A 106 3.03 10.50 13.97
CA SER A 106 2.92 9.98 15.32
C SER A 106 2.77 8.46 15.30
N TYR A 107 3.42 7.80 16.25
CA TYR A 107 3.25 6.38 16.54
C TYR A 107 3.20 6.22 18.06
N SER A 108 2.22 5.47 18.56
CA SER A 108 2.05 5.15 19.98
C SER A 108 1.59 3.70 20.13
N GLY A 109 2.35 2.91 20.88
CA GLY A 109 1.93 1.59 21.35
C GLY A 109 0.99 1.65 22.56
N GLY A 110 0.40 2.82 22.85
CA GLY A 110 -0.54 3.03 23.95
C GLY A 110 0.07 2.92 25.34
N ASN A 111 -0.77 3.15 26.35
CA ASN A 111 -0.42 2.88 27.75
C ASN A 111 -0.83 1.43 28.09
N ALA A 112 0.05 0.70 28.78
CA ALA A 112 -0.27 -0.61 29.33
C ALA A 112 -0.76 -0.44 30.77
N GLU A 113 -2.09 -0.45 30.96
CA GLU A 113 -2.72 -0.41 32.28
C GLU A 113 -3.12 -1.81 32.76
N LEU A 114 -3.24 -2.02 34.08
CA LEU A 114 -3.33 -3.36 34.70
C LEU A 114 -4.54 -4.19 34.24
N GLU A 115 -5.61 -3.54 33.78
CA GLU A 115 -6.88 -4.17 33.38
C GLU A 115 -7.33 -3.76 31.97
N GLU A 116 -6.49 -3.07 31.20
CA GLU A 116 -6.84 -2.59 29.86
C GLU A 116 -6.05 -3.30 28.74
N ILE A 117 -6.65 -3.38 27.56
CA ILE A 117 -5.99 -3.91 26.36
C ILE A 117 -5.04 -2.83 25.85
N VAL A 118 -3.79 -3.19 25.56
CA VAL A 118 -2.79 -2.27 25.03
C VAL A 118 -3.29 -1.66 23.71
N ALA A 119 -3.48 -0.34 23.72
CA ALA A 119 -3.96 0.41 22.57
C ALA A 119 -2.84 0.66 21.56
N PHE A 120 -3.20 0.88 20.30
CA PHE A 120 -2.29 1.28 19.24
C PHE A 120 -2.86 2.51 18.55
N GLU A 121 -2.06 3.55 18.35
CA GLU A 121 -2.45 4.77 17.63
C GLU A 121 -1.32 5.26 16.72
N ALA A 122 -1.67 5.70 15.51
CA ALA A 122 -0.74 6.35 14.61
C ALA A 122 -1.42 7.44 13.76
N THR A 123 -0.67 8.47 13.39
CA THR A 123 -1.12 9.54 12.51
C THR A 123 -0.22 9.63 11.29
N ILE A 124 -0.83 9.71 10.11
CA ILE A 124 -0.14 9.76 8.83
C ILE A 124 -0.49 11.10 8.17
N LYS A 125 0.49 11.98 8.02
CA LYS A 125 0.34 13.22 7.24
C LYS A 125 0.38 12.90 5.76
N VAL A 126 -0.69 13.26 5.04
CA VAL A 126 -0.77 13.00 3.60
C VAL A 126 0.16 13.93 2.83
N SER A 127 1.00 13.33 1.99
CA SER A 127 1.91 14.04 1.08
C SER A 127 1.40 13.93 -0.36
N GLY A 128 1.10 15.07 -0.96
CA GLY A 128 0.55 15.15 -2.31
C GLY A 128 -0.95 14.88 -2.38
N LYS A 129 -1.43 14.43 -3.55
CA LYS A 129 -2.86 14.28 -3.85
C LYS A 129 -3.35 12.87 -3.46
N PRO A 130 -4.25 12.73 -2.47
CA PRO A 130 -4.92 11.45 -2.23
C PRO A 130 -5.90 11.13 -3.36
N VAL A 131 -5.85 9.90 -3.86
CA VAL A 131 -6.63 9.40 -4.99
C VAL A 131 -7.70 8.44 -4.48
N LEU A 132 -8.96 8.72 -4.80
CA LEU A 132 -10.07 7.78 -4.57
C LEU A 132 -10.22 6.92 -5.83
N ALA A 133 -9.80 5.68 -5.74
CA ALA A 133 -10.02 4.68 -6.77
C ALA A 133 -11.38 4.01 -6.58
N LEU A 134 -12.15 3.92 -7.66
CA LEU A 134 -13.49 3.30 -7.70
C LEU A 134 -13.52 2.08 -8.64
N THR A 135 -12.36 1.67 -9.14
CA THR A 135 -12.22 0.60 -10.12
C THR A 135 -10.90 -0.11 -9.89
N ALA A 136 -10.90 -1.44 -9.91
CA ALA A 136 -9.69 -2.25 -9.82
C ALA A 136 -8.84 -2.13 -11.09
N SER A 137 -7.52 -2.17 -10.93
CA SER A 137 -6.59 -2.30 -12.06
C SER A 137 -6.84 -3.61 -12.80
N ALA A 138 -6.52 -3.67 -14.08
CA ALA A 138 -6.69 -4.87 -14.90
C ALA A 138 -5.75 -6.01 -14.46
N GLY A 139 -4.66 -5.70 -13.74
CA GLY A 139 -3.73 -6.68 -13.22
C GLY A 139 -2.62 -7.04 -14.21
N LEU A 140 -1.91 -8.14 -13.92
CA LEU A 140 -0.86 -8.65 -14.78
C LEU A 140 -1.44 -9.43 -15.96
N SER A 141 -0.81 -9.31 -17.13
CA SER A 141 -1.06 -10.15 -18.30
C SER A 141 -0.12 -11.36 -18.37
N ALA A 142 1.03 -11.32 -17.67
CA ALA A 142 1.90 -12.47 -17.48
C ALA A 142 2.77 -12.32 -16.22
N LEU A 143 3.10 -13.43 -15.59
CA LEU A 143 4.07 -13.53 -14.51
C LEU A 143 4.95 -14.76 -14.73
N ALA A 144 6.26 -14.57 -14.71
CA ALA A 144 7.25 -15.64 -14.80
C ALA A 144 8.35 -15.44 -13.76
N LEU A 145 8.82 -16.55 -13.18
CA LEU A 145 10.00 -16.58 -12.34
C LEU A 145 11.05 -17.47 -13.00
N THR A 146 12.30 -17.01 -13.00
CA THR A 146 13.41 -17.72 -13.65
C THR A 146 14.49 -18.06 -12.62
N GLY A 147 14.95 -19.30 -12.65
CA GLY A 147 16.04 -19.84 -11.84
C GLY A 147 16.33 -21.27 -12.30
N ALA A 148 17.47 -21.83 -11.90
CA ALA A 148 17.69 -23.26 -12.09
C ALA A 148 16.73 -24.04 -11.17
N GLY A 149 15.95 -24.96 -11.76
CA GLY A 149 14.82 -25.58 -11.07
C GLY A 149 13.66 -24.61 -10.83
N GLY A 150 12.66 -25.07 -10.09
CA GLY A 150 11.47 -24.27 -9.80
C GLY A 150 10.39 -24.32 -10.87
N ALA A 151 9.13 -24.38 -10.44
CA ALA A 151 7.98 -24.18 -11.31
C ALA A 151 6.96 -23.29 -10.60
N LEU A 152 6.38 -22.35 -11.34
CA LEU A 152 5.30 -21.51 -10.81
C LEU A 152 4.03 -22.34 -10.71
N ALA A 153 3.49 -22.45 -9.50
CA ALA A 153 2.27 -23.19 -9.23
C ALA A 153 1.31 -22.35 -8.37
N PRO A 154 0.03 -22.21 -8.77
CA PRO A 154 -0.56 -22.70 -10.01
C PRO A 154 0.00 -21.99 -11.26
N THR A 155 -0.28 -22.51 -12.46
CA THR A 155 -0.01 -21.77 -13.70
C THR A 155 -0.65 -20.40 -13.62
N PHE A 156 0.10 -19.38 -14.07
CA PHE A 156 -0.34 -17.99 -14.00
C PHE A 156 -1.73 -17.82 -14.61
N ASP A 157 -2.59 -17.17 -13.85
CA ASP A 157 -3.91 -16.71 -14.26
C ASP A 157 -4.17 -15.39 -13.56
N ASN A 158 -4.67 -14.39 -14.29
CA ASN A 158 -4.86 -13.05 -13.76
C ASN A 158 -5.81 -13.03 -12.53
N GLY A 159 -6.76 -13.96 -12.45
CA GLY A 159 -7.69 -14.11 -11.33
C GLY A 159 -7.11 -14.83 -10.11
N LYS A 160 -5.85 -15.27 -10.16
CA LYS A 160 -5.15 -15.90 -9.03
C LYS A 160 -4.07 -14.96 -8.49
N TYR A 161 -4.12 -14.76 -7.18
CA TYR A 161 -3.28 -13.77 -6.49
C TYR A 161 -2.20 -14.40 -5.61
N THR A 162 -2.20 -15.72 -5.46
CA THR A 162 -1.23 -16.45 -4.63
C THR A 162 -0.58 -17.58 -5.42
N TYR A 163 0.74 -17.65 -5.34
CA TYR A 163 1.57 -18.59 -6.06
C TYR A 163 2.71 -19.12 -5.20
N THR A 164 3.24 -20.27 -5.61
CA THR A 164 4.45 -20.86 -5.08
C THR A 164 5.45 -21.07 -6.22
N PHE A 165 6.73 -20.85 -5.94
CA PHE A 165 7.84 -21.15 -6.83
C PHE A 165 8.84 -21.99 -6.05
N SER A 166 8.58 -23.30 -5.99
CA SER A 166 9.31 -24.27 -5.18
C SER A 166 10.09 -25.26 -6.04
N GLY A 167 11.11 -25.89 -5.48
CA GLY A 167 12.02 -26.78 -6.21
C GLY A 167 13.20 -26.05 -6.85
N VAL A 168 13.49 -24.83 -6.41
CA VAL A 168 14.61 -24.03 -6.92
C VAL A 168 15.93 -24.60 -6.39
N THR A 169 16.92 -24.70 -7.27
CA THR A 169 18.29 -25.12 -6.93
C THR A 169 19.31 -23.99 -7.09
N ALA A 170 18.97 -22.95 -7.85
CA ALA A 170 19.81 -21.76 -7.98
C ALA A 170 19.94 -20.99 -6.66
N ALA A 171 21.05 -20.26 -6.50
CA ALA A 171 21.27 -19.34 -5.37
C ALA A 171 20.43 -18.06 -5.46
N SER A 172 19.90 -17.75 -6.65
CA SER A 172 19.04 -16.61 -6.88
C SER A 172 18.02 -16.91 -7.98
N ILE A 173 16.96 -16.10 -7.99
CA ILE A 173 15.92 -16.10 -9.02
C ILE A 173 15.72 -14.68 -9.55
N THR A 174 15.04 -14.55 -10.68
CA THR A 174 14.49 -13.27 -11.16
C THR A 174 12.99 -13.39 -11.37
N VAL A 175 12.29 -12.27 -11.28
CA VAL A 175 10.85 -12.18 -11.59
C VAL A 175 10.65 -11.30 -12.81
N THR A 176 9.78 -11.72 -13.71
CA THR A 176 9.35 -10.97 -14.89
C THR A 176 7.84 -10.82 -14.83
N ALA A 177 7.36 -9.60 -14.64
CA ALA A 177 5.95 -9.27 -14.62
C ALA A 177 5.60 -8.44 -15.87
N THR A 178 4.46 -8.72 -16.49
CA THR A 178 4.01 -8.02 -17.69
C THR A 178 2.64 -7.42 -17.45
N ALA A 179 2.50 -6.13 -17.72
CA ALA A 179 1.24 -5.41 -17.78
C ALA A 179 1.43 -4.13 -18.62
N ALA A 180 0.38 -3.69 -19.31
CA ALA A 180 0.41 -2.47 -20.11
C ALA A 180 -0.18 -1.29 -19.33
N GLY A 181 0.53 -0.15 -19.27
CA GLY A 181 0.03 1.06 -18.59
C GLY A 181 -0.02 0.96 -17.06
N HIS A 182 0.71 0.01 -16.47
CA HIS A 182 0.80 -0.15 -15.02
C HIS A 182 2.17 0.30 -14.50
N THR A 183 2.18 0.90 -13.31
CA THR A 183 3.37 0.92 -12.46
C THR A 183 3.46 -0.43 -11.74
N LEU A 184 4.61 -1.09 -11.86
CA LEU A 184 4.88 -2.39 -11.24
C LEU A 184 5.91 -2.22 -10.13
N LYS A 185 5.56 -2.61 -8.90
CA LYS A 185 6.48 -2.56 -7.76
C LYS A 185 6.73 -3.97 -7.20
N LEU A 186 7.99 -4.27 -6.92
CA LEU A 186 8.41 -5.51 -6.28
C LEU A 186 8.80 -5.25 -4.83
N TYR A 187 8.27 -6.07 -3.95
CA TYR A 187 8.63 -6.11 -2.54
C TYR A 187 9.14 -7.52 -2.20
N LEU A 188 10.16 -7.57 -1.35
CA LEU A 188 10.76 -8.79 -0.84
C LEU A 188 10.56 -8.84 0.66
N ASP A 189 9.88 -9.87 1.15
CA ASP A 189 9.49 -10.04 2.56
C ASP A 189 8.83 -8.78 3.15
N GLY A 190 7.98 -8.12 2.35
CA GLY A 190 7.25 -6.90 2.75
C GLY A 190 8.04 -5.60 2.57
N VAL A 191 9.34 -5.64 2.28
CA VAL A 191 10.19 -4.45 2.08
C VAL A 191 10.26 -4.10 0.60
N PHE A 192 10.15 -2.81 0.26
CA PHE A 192 10.28 -2.35 -1.13
C PHE A 192 11.66 -2.70 -1.68
N SER A 193 11.70 -3.32 -2.85
CA SER A 193 12.94 -3.73 -3.51
C SER A 193 13.24 -2.88 -4.74
N SER A 194 12.28 -2.77 -5.66
CA SER A 194 12.46 -2.03 -6.92
C SER A 194 11.14 -1.83 -7.66
N GLU A 195 11.13 -0.88 -8.60
CA GLU A 195 10.11 -0.83 -9.65
C GLU A 195 10.51 -1.79 -10.79
N LEU A 196 9.55 -2.57 -11.29
CA LEU A 196 9.76 -3.51 -12.39
C LEU A 196 9.44 -2.83 -13.73
N THR A 197 10.26 -3.12 -14.74
CA THR A 197 9.91 -2.79 -16.12
C THR A 197 9.09 -3.93 -16.72
N THR A 198 7.99 -3.60 -17.38
CA THR A 198 7.07 -4.59 -17.98
C THR A 198 7.81 -5.53 -18.95
N ALA A 199 7.56 -6.83 -18.84
CA ALA A 199 8.19 -7.88 -19.64
C ALA A 199 9.74 -7.95 -19.54
N VAL A 200 10.33 -7.34 -18.51
CA VAL A 200 11.78 -7.38 -18.24
C VAL A 200 12.04 -8.07 -16.91
N ALA A 201 13.08 -8.88 -16.85
CA ALA A 201 13.50 -9.54 -15.62
C ALA A 201 14.01 -8.53 -14.58
N SER A 202 13.63 -8.73 -13.33
CA SER A 202 14.17 -7.99 -12.19
C SER A 202 15.68 -8.20 -12.02
N GLY A 203 16.28 -7.43 -11.12
CA GLY A 203 17.57 -7.79 -10.53
C GLY A 203 17.51 -9.16 -9.83
N ALA A 204 18.67 -9.75 -9.56
CA ALA A 204 18.78 -11.05 -8.91
C ALA A 204 18.25 -11.00 -7.46
N ILE A 205 17.34 -11.92 -7.13
CA ILE A 205 16.75 -12.05 -5.80
C ILE A 205 17.44 -13.25 -5.12
N PRO A 206 18.26 -13.04 -4.08
CA PRO A 206 18.95 -14.13 -3.40
C PRO A 206 17.97 -15.01 -2.63
N LEU A 207 18.23 -16.32 -2.65
CA LEU A 207 17.49 -17.32 -1.89
C LEU A 207 18.40 -18.03 -0.88
N THR A 208 17.86 -18.26 0.30
CA THR A 208 18.50 -19.07 1.35
C THR A 208 17.89 -20.46 1.36
N LEU A 209 18.72 -21.50 1.48
CA LEU A 209 18.26 -22.89 1.48
C LEU A 209 17.25 -23.13 2.62
N ASN A 210 16.12 -23.77 2.30
CA ASN A 210 15.04 -24.08 3.24
C ASN A 210 14.41 -22.85 3.94
N VAL A 211 14.62 -21.65 3.43
CA VAL A 211 13.96 -20.43 3.90
C VAL A 211 13.08 -19.90 2.78
N ALA A 212 11.78 -19.79 3.06
CA ALA A 212 10.84 -19.21 2.12
C ALA A 212 11.09 -17.70 1.97
N LYS A 213 11.09 -17.23 0.73
CA LYS A 213 11.16 -15.81 0.38
C LYS A 213 9.81 -15.38 -0.17
N LYS A 214 9.19 -14.36 0.43
CA LYS A 214 7.92 -13.80 -0.07
C LYS A 214 8.22 -12.70 -1.06
N LEU A 215 7.79 -12.87 -2.30
CA LEU A 215 7.82 -11.85 -3.34
C LEU A 215 6.41 -11.31 -3.48
N THR A 216 6.25 -10.00 -3.44
CA THR A 216 4.96 -9.37 -3.69
C THR A 216 5.07 -8.38 -4.84
N ILE A 217 4.28 -8.60 -5.88
CA ILE A 217 4.19 -7.75 -7.06
C ILE A 217 2.90 -6.94 -6.97
N VAL A 218 3.04 -5.62 -6.99
CA VAL A 218 1.92 -4.67 -7.03
C VAL A 218 1.80 -4.15 -8.45
N ALA A 219 0.65 -4.39 -9.09
CA ALA A 219 0.33 -3.86 -10.40
C ALA A 219 -0.75 -2.78 -10.26
N GLN A 220 -0.44 -1.55 -10.64
CA GLN A 220 -1.34 -0.41 -10.48
C GLN A 220 -1.44 0.41 -11.76
N GLU A 221 -2.65 0.59 -12.27
CA GLU A 221 -2.96 1.64 -13.24
C GLU A 221 -3.21 2.97 -12.51
N GLU A 222 -2.88 4.08 -13.15
CA GLU A 222 -3.14 5.40 -12.58
C GLU A 222 -4.63 5.59 -12.27
N GLY A 223 -4.94 6.05 -11.06
CA GLY A 223 -6.33 6.29 -10.64
C GLY A 223 -7.13 5.04 -10.24
N LYS A 224 -6.54 3.83 -10.32
CA LYS A 224 -7.21 2.57 -9.98
C LYS A 224 -6.64 1.91 -8.72
N THR A 225 -7.43 1.02 -8.15
CA THR A 225 -7.04 0.18 -7.00
C THR A 225 -6.01 -0.85 -7.49
N PRO A 226 -4.84 -0.97 -6.84
CA PRO A 226 -3.81 -1.93 -7.25
C PRO A 226 -4.29 -3.38 -7.12
N VAL A 227 -3.77 -4.24 -7.98
CA VAL A 227 -3.89 -5.70 -7.87
C VAL A 227 -2.56 -6.25 -7.35
N ILE A 228 -2.63 -7.14 -6.37
CA ILE A 228 -1.46 -7.70 -5.68
C ILE A 228 -1.33 -9.19 -6.02
N TYR A 229 -0.12 -9.60 -6.39
CA TYR A 229 0.25 -11.00 -6.58
C TYR A 229 1.35 -11.37 -5.60
N GLU A 230 1.13 -12.43 -4.84
CA GLU A 230 2.09 -12.96 -3.88
C GLU A 230 2.68 -14.27 -4.41
N VAL A 231 4.01 -14.38 -4.37
CA VAL A 231 4.74 -15.57 -4.74
C VAL A 231 5.64 -15.99 -3.59
N VAL A 232 5.49 -17.21 -3.10
CA VAL A 232 6.41 -17.80 -2.13
C VAL A 232 7.46 -18.61 -2.88
N ALA A 233 8.69 -18.09 -2.93
CA ALA A 233 9.82 -18.77 -3.53
C ALA A 233 10.56 -19.61 -2.48
N LEU A 234 10.90 -20.85 -2.79
CA LEU A 234 11.63 -21.75 -1.89
C LEU A 234 12.75 -22.47 -2.63
N LYS A 235 13.96 -22.30 -2.11
CA LYS A 235 15.13 -23.09 -2.49
C LYS A 235 15.16 -24.39 -1.67
N THR A 236 15.21 -25.52 -2.35
CA THR A 236 15.12 -26.86 -1.73
C THR A 236 16.38 -27.72 -1.89
N ALA A 237 17.35 -27.28 -2.71
CA ALA A 237 18.67 -27.90 -2.85
C ALA A 237 19.72 -26.86 -3.23
#